data_AF-A0A1E7EZ27-F1
#
_entry.id   AF-A0A1E7EZ27-F1
#
_cell.length_a   1.000
_cell.length_b   1.000
_cell.length_c   1.000
_cell.angle_alpha   90.00
_cell.angle_beta   90.00
_cell.angle_gamma   90.00
#
_symmetry.space_group_name_H-M   'P 1'
#
loop_
_entity.id
_entity.type
_entity.pdbx_description
1 polymer ?
#
loop_
_entity_poly.entity_id
_entity_poly.type
_entity_poly.pdbx_seq_one_letter_code
_entity_poly.pdbx_strand_id
1 'polypeptide(L)'
;ESTTTENLIAVIQTELAVNDVDGIQLMWPLPDHIDSLRAYNEIPFDRDVDGAHYIGQIEKAGASSDAATTIIPPVTPAAVMELLNHYNVELKGKHVLVVGRSRIVGSPLAHMLRGCDAVVTTVHSKTSSDDLQKLVGYADIVVTCVGEPGVLDSSWLKQDSVVVNVGTTFSEEHDGLLSDFGSSGSLAFNDAVKQYSPVPGGVGPLSVSQLYKNVVRA
;
A
#
# COMPACT_ATOMS: atom_id res chain seq x y z
N GLU A 1 13.81 0.68 20.39
CA GLU A 1 14.65 -0.47 19.96
C GLU A 1 14.75 -1.60 20.99
N SER A 2 14.78 -1.34 22.31
CA SER A 2 14.87 -2.42 23.33
C SER A 2 13.51 -2.96 23.84
N THR A 3 12.38 -2.45 23.34
CA THR A 3 11.04 -2.90 23.74
C THR A 3 10.82 -4.38 23.42
N THR A 4 10.31 -5.15 24.37
CA THR A 4 9.92 -6.56 24.15
C THR A 4 8.48 -6.66 23.62
N THR A 5 8.13 -7.80 23.03
CA THR A 5 6.74 -8.12 22.65
C THR A 5 5.78 -7.93 23.83
N GLU A 6 6.15 -8.42 25.01
CA GLU A 6 5.33 -8.36 26.22
C GLU A 6 5.10 -6.90 26.67
N ASN A 7 6.13 -6.05 26.60
CA ASN A 7 5.98 -4.64 26.95
C ASN A 7 5.10 -3.90 25.94
N LEU A 8 5.22 -4.20 24.65
CA LEU A 8 4.36 -3.62 23.62
C LEU A 8 2.89 -4.01 23.83
N ILE A 9 2.63 -5.29 24.08
CA ILE A 9 1.28 -5.79 24.38
C ILE A 9 0.71 -5.13 25.63
N ALA A 10 1.51 -4.99 26.69
CA ALA A 10 1.06 -4.33 27.91
C ALA A 10 0.64 -2.86 27.67
N VAL A 11 1.36 -2.13 26.81
CA VAL A 11 0.96 -0.77 26.39
C VAL A 11 -0.36 -0.81 25.62
N ILE A 12 -0.49 -1.68 24.61
CA ILE A 12 -1.74 -1.82 23.84
C ILE A 12 -2.93 -2.07 24.79
N GLN A 13 -2.80 -3.03 25.71
CA GLN A 13 -3.86 -3.35 26.67
C GLN A 13 -4.18 -2.19 27.62
N THR A 14 -3.16 -1.41 28.01
CA THR A 14 -3.36 -0.23 28.86
C THR A 14 -4.15 0.84 28.12
N GLU A 15 -3.79 1.15 26.87
CA GLU A 15 -4.50 2.13 26.05
C GLU A 15 -5.94 1.69 25.75
N LEU A 16 -6.17 0.40 25.48
CA LEU A 16 -7.52 -0.15 25.25
C LEU A 16 -8.43 -0.05 26.48
N ALA A 17 -7.86 -0.07 27.69
CA ALA A 17 -8.63 0.08 28.93
C ALA A 17 -9.08 1.53 29.16
N VAL A 18 -8.50 2.51 28.46
CA VAL A 18 -8.92 3.91 28.50
C VAL A 18 -10.12 4.08 27.56
N ASN A 19 -11.25 4.54 28.11
CA ASN A 19 -12.50 4.73 27.35
C ASN A 19 -12.48 5.90 26.35
N ASP A 20 -11.34 6.57 26.17
CA ASP A 20 -11.16 7.77 25.34
C ASP A 20 -10.20 7.52 24.16
N VAL A 21 -9.93 6.25 23.84
CA VAL A 21 -9.09 5.83 22.71
C VAL A 21 -9.98 5.19 21.65
N ASP A 22 -10.24 5.92 20.57
CA ASP A 22 -11.08 5.47 19.45
C ASP A 22 -10.36 4.43 18.58
N GLY A 23 -9.04 4.53 18.41
CA GLY A 23 -8.30 3.65 17.53
C GLY A 23 -6.82 3.52 17.85
N ILE A 24 -6.24 2.38 17.48
CA ILE A 24 -4.81 2.07 17.65
C ILE A 24 -4.18 1.85 16.28
N GLN A 25 -3.12 2.60 16.01
CA GLN A 25 -2.22 2.34 14.90
C GLN A 25 -0.89 1.79 15.44
N LEU A 26 -0.46 0.64 14.91
CA LEU A 26 0.85 0.08 15.20
C LEU A 26 1.80 0.37 14.04
N MET A 27 2.76 1.26 14.27
CA MET A 27 3.67 1.74 13.22
C MET A 27 4.64 0.64 12.74
N TRP A 28 4.72 0.46 11.43
CA TRP A 28 5.60 -0.50 10.76
C TRP A 28 6.89 0.16 10.20
N PRO A 29 7.98 -0.60 10.02
CA PRO A 29 8.18 -1.96 10.52
C PRO A 29 8.46 -1.97 12.03
N LEU A 30 7.98 -3.02 12.71
CA LEU A 30 8.41 -3.29 14.08
C LEU A 30 9.83 -3.87 14.08
N PRO A 31 10.63 -3.66 15.14
CA PRO A 31 11.90 -4.35 15.31
C PRO A 31 11.76 -5.88 15.18
N ASP A 32 12.74 -6.54 14.57
CA ASP A 32 12.69 -7.97 14.21
C ASP A 32 12.45 -8.91 15.40
N HIS A 33 12.85 -8.52 16.61
CA HIS A 33 12.65 -9.32 17.83
C HIS A 33 11.23 -9.20 18.41
N ILE A 34 10.38 -8.33 17.87
CA ILE A 34 8.98 -8.21 18.28
C ILE A 34 8.12 -9.19 17.47
N ASP A 35 7.33 -10.00 18.18
CA ASP A 35 6.30 -10.82 17.55
C ASP A 35 5.13 -9.93 17.15
N SER A 36 5.25 -9.40 15.93
CA SER A 36 4.27 -8.52 15.32
C SER A 36 2.87 -9.13 15.31
N LEU A 37 2.74 -10.42 14.98
CA LEU A 37 1.44 -11.09 14.92
C LEU A 37 0.77 -11.15 16.29
N ARG A 38 1.53 -11.43 17.35
CA ARG A 38 1.00 -11.38 18.73
C ARG A 38 0.52 -9.98 19.07
N ALA A 39 1.31 -8.94 18.79
CA ALA A 39 0.93 -7.56 19.06
C ALA A 39 -0.35 -7.14 18.31
N TYR A 40 -0.49 -7.50 17.02
CA TYR A 40 -1.69 -7.17 16.24
C TYR A 40 -2.96 -7.83 16.76
N ASN A 41 -2.87 -9.08 17.22
CA ASN A 41 -4.04 -9.80 17.73
C ASN A 41 -4.58 -9.25 19.05
N GLU A 42 -3.86 -8.34 19.71
CA GLU A 42 -4.34 -7.65 20.92
C GLU A 42 -5.19 -6.43 20.58
N ILE A 43 -5.12 -5.91 19.35
CA ILE A 43 -5.93 -4.78 18.91
C ILE A 43 -7.33 -5.32 18.53
N PRO A 44 -8.44 -4.78 19.04
CA PRO A 44 -9.78 -5.14 18.59
C PRO A 44 -10.05 -4.70 17.15
N PHE A 45 -10.87 -5.46 16.41
CA PHE A 45 -11.17 -5.16 15.01
C PHE A 45 -11.84 -3.79 14.80
N ASP A 46 -12.63 -3.34 15.77
CA ASP A 46 -13.34 -2.05 15.78
C ASP A 46 -12.42 -0.89 16.15
N ARG A 47 -11.21 -1.15 16.66
CA ARG A 47 -10.20 -0.13 16.96
C ARG A 47 -8.93 -0.24 16.11
N ASP A 48 -8.90 -1.15 15.15
CA ASP A 48 -7.78 -1.34 14.24
C ASP A 48 -7.85 -0.35 13.07
N VAL A 49 -7.34 0.85 13.31
CA VAL A 49 -7.40 1.94 12.31
C VAL A 49 -6.34 1.81 11.20
N ASP A 50 -5.42 0.84 11.33
CA ASP A 50 -4.36 0.58 10.35
C ASP A 50 -4.68 -0.61 9.42
N GLY A 51 -5.71 -1.40 9.73
CA GLY A 51 -6.23 -2.48 8.89
C GLY A 51 -5.42 -3.78 8.97
N ALA A 52 -4.79 -4.07 10.09
CA ALA A 52 -4.09 -5.34 10.32
C ALA A 52 -5.02 -6.57 10.27
N HIS A 53 -6.26 -6.45 10.75
CA HIS A 53 -7.28 -7.50 10.70
C HIS A 53 -7.66 -7.83 9.26
N TYR A 54 -7.77 -6.80 8.41
CA TYR A 54 -8.05 -6.98 6.99
C TYR A 54 -6.95 -7.82 6.32
N ILE A 55 -5.68 -7.51 6.61
CA ILE A 55 -4.53 -8.27 6.12
C ILE A 55 -4.62 -9.72 6.60
N GLY A 56 -4.85 -9.94 7.90
CA GLY A 56 -4.99 -11.28 8.47
C GLY A 56 -6.15 -12.07 7.89
N GLN A 57 -7.26 -11.41 7.52
CA GLN A 57 -8.40 -12.06 6.89
C GLN A 57 -8.07 -12.49 5.45
N ILE A 58 -7.40 -11.66 4.65
CA ILE A 58 -6.96 -12.04 3.29
C ILE A 58 -6.08 -13.28 3.34
N GLU A 59 -5.17 -13.34 4.31
CA GLU A 59 -4.24 -14.47 4.49
C GLU A 59 -4.96 -15.78 4.88
N LYS A 60 -6.03 -15.70 5.69
CA LYS A 60 -6.78 -16.87 6.18
C LYS A 60 -7.89 -17.34 5.24
N ALA A 61 -8.67 -16.42 4.67
CA ALA A 61 -9.92 -16.72 3.99
C ALA A 61 -9.74 -17.03 2.49
N GLY A 62 -8.53 -16.92 1.95
CA GLY A 62 -8.26 -17.23 0.55
C GLY A 62 -9.14 -16.42 -0.40
N ALA A 63 -8.97 -15.10 -0.40
CA ALA A 63 -9.64 -14.14 -1.30
C ALA A 63 -11.19 -14.18 -1.38
N SER A 64 -11.87 -15.05 -0.64
CA SER A 64 -13.32 -15.18 -0.62
C SER A 64 -13.86 -14.61 0.69
N SER A 65 -14.61 -13.52 0.62
CA SER A 65 -15.96 -13.43 1.21
C SER A 65 -16.41 -11.98 1.36
N ASP A 66 -17.73 -11.80 1.26
CA ASP A 66 -18.52 -10.61 1.59
C ASP A 66 -18.32 -10.06 3.02
N ALA A 67 -17.37 -10.59 3.80
CA ALA A 67 -17.02 -10.13 5.15
C ALA A 67 -16.16 -8.86 5.16
N ALA A 68 -15.62 -8.44 4.00
CA ALA A 68 -14.80 -7.23 3.88
C ALA A 68 -15.57 -5.92 4.10
N THR A 69 -16.90 -5.93 4.15
CA THR A 69 -17.71 -4.71 4.33
C THR A 69 -17.67 -4.15 5.75
N THR A 70 -17.20 -4.92 6.73
CA THR A 70 -17.18 -4.52 8.16
C THR A 70 -15.77 -4.25 8.68
N ILE A 71 -14.72 -4.62 7.94
CA ILE A 71 -13.35 -4.50 8.42
C ILE A 71 -12.70 -3.24 7.83
N ILE A 72 -12.03 -2.49 8.69
CA ILE A 72 -11.30 -1.28 8.32
C ILE A 72 -10.20 -1.63 7.31
N PRO A 73 -10.18 -0.99 6.12
CA PRO A 73 -9.18 -1.28 5.11
C PRO A 73 -7.81 -0.69 5.48
N PRO A 74 -6.71 -1.34 5.09
CA PRO A 74 -5.37 -0.83 5.32
C PRO A 74 -5.16 0.51 4.62
N VAL A 75 -4.54 1.42 5.36
CA VAL A 75 -4.50 2.86 5.08
C VAL A 75 -3.96 3.17 3.68
N THR A 76 -2.77 2.65 3.35
CA THR A 76 -2.11 2.96 2.07
C THR A 76 -2.80 2.30 0.86
N PRO A 77 -3.19 1.01 0.88
CA PRO A 77 -4.06 0.46 -0.17
C PRO A 77 -5.35 1.24 -0.36
N ALA A 78 -6.04 1.63 0.71
CA ALA A 78 -7.25 2.46 0.63
C ALA A 78 -6.98 3.83 0.00
N ALA A 79 -5.82 4.43 0.28
CA ALA A 79 -5.41 5.70 -0.32
C ALA A 79 -5.22 5.58 -1.83
N VAL A 80 -4.63 4.48 -2.31
CA VAL A 80 -4.51 4.20 -3.76
C VAL A 80 -5.88 4.05 -4.40
N MET A 81 -6.78 3.27 -3.79
CA MET A 81 -8.13 3.06 -4.31
C MET A 81 -8.91 4.39 -4.36
N GLU A 82 -8.82 5.21 -3.32
CA GLU A 82 -9.43 6.54 -3.27
C GLU A 82 -8.87 7.46 -4.37
N LEU A 83 -7.55 7.47 -4.56
CA LEU A 83 -6.89 8.29 -5.57
C LEU A 83 -7.38 7.90 -6.98
N LEU A 84 -7.37 6.60 -7.30
CA LEU A 84 -7.84 6.09 -8.59
C LEU A 84 -9.32 6.44 -8.82
N ASN A 85 -10.15 6.29 -7.80
CA ASN A 85 -11.58 6.64 -7.86
C ASN A 85 -11.79 8.14 -8.06
N HIS A 86 -11.08 9.00 -7.30
CA HIS A 86 -11.19 10.46 -7.39
C HIS A 86 -10.87 10.98 -8.80
N TYR A 87 -9.87 10.39 -9.45
CA TYR A 87 -9.48 10.73 -10.83
C TYR A 87 -10.25 9.96 -11.91
N ASN A 88 -11.30 9.21 -11.53
CA ASN A 88 -12.17 8.44 -12.43
C ASN A 88 -11.39 7.44 -13.31
N VAL A 89 -10.39 6.77 -12.73
CA VAL A 89 -9.66 5.70 -13.41
C VAL A 89 -10.52 4.43 -13.43
N GLU A 90 -10.93 4.01 -14.63
CA GLU A 90 -11.70 2.78 -14.80
C GLU A 90 -10.84 1.56 -14.47
N LEU A 91 -11.28 0.73 -13.52
CA LEU A 91 -10.57 -0.49 -13.09
C LEU A 91 -11.12 -1.77 -13.73
N LYS A 92 -12.43 -1.80 -13.98
CA LYS A 92 -13.14 -3.00 -14.44
C LYS A 92 -12.56 -3.51 -15.77
N GLY A 93 -12.08 -4.75 -15.77
CA GLY A 93 -11.48 -5.39 -16.93
C GLY A 93 -10.13 -4.83 -17.38
N LYS A 94 -9.58 -3.82 -16.69
CA LYS A 94 -8.24 -3.29 -16.98
C LYS A 94 -7.15 -4.16 -16.37
N HIS A 95 -6.02 -4.24 -17.04
CA HIS A 95 -4.83 -4.91 -16.51
C HIS A 95 -4.07 -3.98 -15.58
N VAL A 96 -4.05 -4.33 -14.29
CA VAL A 96 -3.31 -3.63 -13.25
C VAL A 96 -2.10 -4.47 -12.84
N LEU A 97 -0.91 -3.90 -13.03
CA LEU A 97 0.34 -4.48 -12.54
C LEU A 97 0.68 -3.87 -11.19
N VAL A 98 0.74 -4.70 -10.14
CA VAL A 98 1.22 -4.32 -8.81
C VAL A 98 2.68 -4.76 -8.67
N VAL A 99 3.59 -3.80 -8.59
CA VAL A 99 5.04 -4.00 -8.42
C VAL A 99 5.36 -3.93 -6.92
N GLY A 100 5.59 -5.10 -6.33
CA GLY A 100 5.75 -5.27 -4.89
C GLY A 100 4.61 -6.09 -4.29
N ARG A 101 4.96 -6.93 -3.30
CA ARG A 101 4.02 -7.86 -2.64
C ARG A 101 4.08 -7.78 -1.12
N SER A 102 4.44 -6.62 -0.59
CA SER A 102 4.53 -6.45 0.87
C SER A 102 3.19 -6.82 1.52
N ARG A 103 3.29 -7.31 2.76
CA ARG A 103 2.13 -7.74 3.54
C ARG A 103 1.15 -6.60 3.81
N ILE A 104 1.67 -5.38 3.96
CA ILE A 104 0.92 -4.19 4.36
C ILE A 104 0.40 -3.35 3.19
N VAL A 105 1.03 -3.42 2.01
CA VAL A 105 0.62 -2.62 0.85
C VAL A 105 0.30 -3.48 -0.36
N GLY A 106 1.31 -4.13 -0.96
CA GLY A 106 1.15 -4.76 -2.28
C GLY A 106 0.11 -5.87 -2.30
N SER A 107 0.15 -6.77 -1.31
CA SER A 107 -0.80 -7.89 -1.21
C SER A 107 -2.25 -7.45 -0.96
N PRO A 108 -2.56 -6.60 0.04
CA PRO A 108 -3.91 -6.11 0.25
C PRO A 108 -4.43 -5.23 -0.89
N LEU A 109 -3.57 -4.40 -1.51
CA LEU A 109 -3.95 -3.61 -2.68
C LEU A 109 -4.34 -4.50 -3.86
N ALA A 110 -3.55 -5.53 -4.16
CA ALA A 110 -3.87 -6.48 -5.23
C ALA A 110 -5.22 -7.18 -4.98
N HIS A 111 -5.57 -7.45 -3.72
CA HIS A 111 -6.89 -7.98 -3.37
C HIS A 111 -8.01 -6.96 -3.60
N MET A 112 -7.85 -5.71 -3.15
CA MET A 112 -8.84 -4.64 -3.39
C MET A 112 -9.09 -4.40 -4.87
N LEU A 113 -8.04 -4.34 -5.68
CA LEU A 113 -8.13 -4.16 -7.13
C LEU A 113 -8.92 -5.29 -7.80
N ARG A 114 -8.68 -6.56 -7.40
CA ARG A 114 -9.49 -7.69 -7.87
C ARG A 114 -10.96 -7.56 -7.47
N GLY A 115 -11.24 -7.06 -6.26
CA GLY A 115 -12.59 -6.75 -5.81
C GLY A 115 -13.32 -5.69 -6.65
N CYS A 116 -12.57 -4.89 -7.41
CA CYS A 116 -13.10 -3.91 -8.38
C CYS A 116 -13.12 -4.43 -9.82
N ASP A 117 -13.19 -5.76 -10.02
CA ASP A 117 -13.20 -6.42 -11.33
C ASP A 117 -11.94 -6.17 -12.19
N ALA A 118 -10.81 -5.76 -11.60
CA ALA A 118 -9.56 -5.58 -12.34
C ALA A 118 -8.85 -6.93 -12.61
N VAL A 119 -8.14 -7.01 -13.74
CA VAL A 119 -7.20 -8.11 -14.02
C VAL A 119 -5.88 -7.75 -13.35
N VAL A 120 -5.51 -8.44 -12.28
CA VAL A 120 -4.35 -8.05 -11.45
C VAL A 120 -3.18 -9.03 -11.61
N THR A 121 -2.02 -8.52 -11.99
CA THR A 121 -0.74 -9.22 -11.93
C THR A 121 0.11 -8.64 -10.81
N THR A 122 0.75 -9.49 -10.00
CA THR A 122 1.68 -9.04 -8.95
C THR A 122 3.09 -9.53 -9.26
N VAL A 123 4.06 -8.62 -9.23
CA VAL A 123 5.49 -8.92 -9.41
C VAL A 123 6.28 -8.56 -8.16
N HIS A 124 7.50 -9.09 -8.04
CA HIS A 124 8.34 -8.92 -6.86
C HIS A 124 9.82 -9.05 -7.21
N SER A 125 10.71 -8.88 -6.22
CA SER A 125 12.17 -8.93 -6.38
C SER A 125 12.77 -10.21 -6.96
N LYS A 126 11.96 -11.24 -7.26
CA LYS A 126 12.41 -12.48 -7.94
C LYS A 126 11.85 -12.62 -9.35
N THR A 127 11.06 -11.66 -9.82
CA THR A 127 10.63 -11.56 -11.21
C THR A 127 11.86 -11.14 -12.04
N SER A 128 12.08 -11.80 -13.18
CA SER A 128 13.19 -11.43 -14.07
C SER A 128 12.99 -10.02 -14.61
N SER A 129 14.08 -9.29 -14.88
CA SER A 129 13.99 -7.93 -15.45
C SER A 129 13.28 -7.94 -16.81
N ASP A 130 13.51 -8.97 -17.63
CA ASP A 130 12.85 -9.14 -18.94
C ASP A 130 11.33 -9.31 -18.80
N ASP A 131 10.88 -10.09 -17.82
CA ASP A 131 9.44 -10.28 -17.58
C ASP A 131 8.83 -9.03 -16.93
N LEU A 132 9.55 -8.37 -16.03
CA LEU A 132 9.12 -7.11 -15.43
C LEU A 132 8.86 -6.06 -16.52
N GLN A 133 9.83 -5.86 -17.42
CA GLN A 133 9.69 -4.92 -18.54
C GLN A 133 8.48 -5.24 -19.42
N LYS A 134 8.29 -6.51 -19.81
CA LYS A 134 7.14 -6.94 -20.61
C LYS A 134 5.82 -6.67 -19.90
N LEU A 135 5.72 -7.04 -18.63
CA LEU A 135 4.51 -6.87 -17.84
C LEU A 135 4.16 -5.39 -17.66
N VAL A 136 5.15 -4.52 -17.44
CA VAL A 136 4.96 -3.06 -17.38
C VAL A 136 4.41 -2.53 -18.71
N GLY A 137 4.95 -3.00 -19.85
CA GLY A 137 4.48 -2.61 -21.19
C GLY A 137 3.08 -3.14 -21.57
N TYR A 138 2.54 -4.10 -20.84
CA TYR A 138 1.18 -4.62 -21.04
C TYR A 138 0.15 -4.04 -20.06
N ALA A 139 0.58 -3.32 -19.03
CA ALA A 139 -0.31 -2.81 -18.00
C ALA A 139 -1.06 -1.56 -18.49
N ASP A 140 -2.38 -1.53 -18.25
CA ASP A 140 -3.14 -0.29 -18.37
C ASP A 140 -2.86 0.63 -17.17
N ILE A 141 -2.60 0.02 -16.01
CA ILE A 141 -2.35 0.70 -14.75
C ILE A 141 -1.14 0.04 -14.08
N VAL A 142 -0.12 0.81 -13.72
CA VAL A 142 1.03 0.33 -12.94
C VAL A 142 0.96 0.95 -11.55
N VAL A 143 0.91 0.11 -10.51
CA VAL A 143 1.06 0.55 -9.13
C VAL A 143 2.35 -0.02 -8.54
N THR A 144 3.26 0.85 -8.12
CA THR A 144 4.54 0.45 -7.53
C THR A 144 4.60 0.75 -6.05
N CYS A 145 5.01 -0.22 -5.25
CA CYS A 145 5.11 -0.13 -3.79
C CYS A 145 6.39 -0.81 -3.28
N VAL A 146 7.52 -0.57 -3.97
CA VAL A 146 8.79 -1.23 -3.67
C VAL A 146 9.63 -0.41 -2.70
N GLY A 147 9.70 0.91 -2.90
CA GLY A 147 10.62 1.78 -2.15
C GLY A 147 12.07 1.63 -2.63
N GLU A 148 12.27 1.38 -3.92
CA GLU A 148 13.59 1.22 -4.53
C GLU A 148 13.71 2.17 -5.73
N PRO A 149 14.44 3.29 -5.59
CA PRO A 149 14.53 4.30 -6.64
C PRO A 149 15.09 3.74 -7.95
N GLY A 150 14.40 4.04 -9.05
CA GLY A 150 14.83 3.66 -10.40
C GLY A 150 14.66 2.19 -10.76
N VAL A 151 13.95 1.40 -9.96
CA VAL A 151 13.65 0.00 -10.30
C VAL A 151 12.76 -0.13 -11.54
N LEU A 152 11.97 0.91 -11.84
CA LEU A 152 11.16 1.00 -13.07
C LEU A 152 11.66 2.11 -14.00
N ASP A 153 11.79 1.78 -15.28
CA ASP A 153 12.02 2.76 -16.33
C ASP A 153 10.67 3.19 -16.93
N SER A 154 10.46 4.51 -16.98
CA SER A 154 9.32 5.14 -17.63
C SER A 154 9.16 4.74 -19.11
N SER A 155 10.25 4.40 -19.80
CA SER A 155 10.24 3.97 -21.20
C SER A 155 9.52 2.64 -21.43
N TRP A 156 9.32 1.85 -20.37
CA TRP A 156 8.62 0.57 -20.45
C TRP A 156 7.11 0.71 -20.42
N LEU A 157 6.59 1.89 -20.05
CA LEU A 157 5.17 2.12 -19.85
C LEU A 157 4.41 2.07 -21.17
N LYS A 158 3.24 1.43 -21.13
CA LYS A 158 2.28 1.44 -22.23
C LYS A 158 1.78 2.87 -22.48
N GLN A 159 1.52 3.19 -23.75
CA GLN A 159 0.83 4.42 -24.11
C GLN A 159 -0.56 4.50 -23.45
N ASP A 160 -0.91 5.70 -23.00
CA ASP A 160 -2.11 6.06 -22.24
C ASP A 160 -2.27 5.32 -20.89
N SER A 161 -1.18 4.78 -20.34
CA SER A 161 -1.20 4.11 -19.05
C SER A 161 -1.39 5.08 -17.88
N VAL A 162 -1.86 4.55 -16.75
CA VAL A 162 -1.94 5.25 -15.47
C VAL A 162 -0.87 4.73 -14.52
N VAL A 163 -0.18 5.61 -13.81
CA VAL A 163 0.88 5.24 -12.87
C VAL A 163 0.56 5.72 -11.46
N VAL A 164 0.60 4.81 -10.48
CA VAL A 164 0.53 5.16 -9.06
C VAL A 164 1.81 4.72 -8.35
N ASN A 165 2.56 5.69 -7.85
CA ASN A 165 3.77 5.47 -7.09
C ASN A 165 3.48 5.57 -5.58
N VAL A 166 3.56 4.43 -4.90
CA VAL A 166 3.43 4.29 -3.45
C VAL A 166 4.80 4.24 -2.77
N GLY A 167 5.78 3.55 -3.36
CA GLY A 167 7.11 3.38 -2.79
C GLY A 167 7.91 4.67 -2.81
N THR A 168 8.39 5.14 -1.66
CA THR A 168 9.19 6.37 -1.56
C THR A 168 10.43 6.15 -0.71
N THR A 169 11.54 6.69 -1.15
CA THR A 169 12.83 6.58 -0.44
C THR A 169 13.43 7.96 -0.25
N PHE A 170 13.80 8.32 0.98
CA PHE A 170 14.45 9.59 1.25
C PHE A 170 15.89 9.58 0.73
N SER A 171 16.28 10.60 -0.02
CA SER A 171 17.65 10.83 -0.48
C SER A 171 18.24 12.02 0.25
N GLU A 172 19.34 11.78 0.98
CA GLU A 172 20.12 12.85 1.60
C GLU A 172 20.77 13.76 0.54
N GLU A 173 21.17 13.22 -0.61
CA GLU A 173 21.79 13.97 -1.70
C GLU A 173 20.83 15.00 -2.31
N HIS A 174 19.57 14.62 -2.49
CA HIS A 174 18.54 15.47 -3.10
C HIS A 174 17.65 16.19 -2.08
N ASP A 175 17.87 15.95 -0.78
CA ASP A 175 17.03 16.43 0.32
C ASP A 175 15.53 16.24 0.04
N GLY A 176 15.15 15.02 -0.36
CA GLY A 176 13.82 14.77 -0.88
C GLY A 176 13.44 13.29 -1.04
N LEU A 177 12.14 13.05 -1.24
CA LEU A 177 11.61 11.72 -1.51
C LEU A 177 11.76 11.36 -2.99
N LEU A 178 12.41 10.24 -3.27
CA LEU A 178 12.54 9.65 -4.59
C LEU A 178 11.41 8.65 -4.84
N SER A 179 11.05 8.51 -6.12
CA SER A 179 10.06 7.54 -6.59
C SER A 179 10.72 6.22 -7.03
N ASP A 180 9.93 5.16 -7.18
CA ASP A 180 10.40 3.88 -7.74
C ASP A 180 10.72 3.99 -9.25
N PHE A 181 10.35 5.10 -9.90
CA PHE A 181 10.72 5.42 -11.28
C PHE A 181 11.90 6.38 -11.36
N GLY A 182 12.79 6.14 -12.32
CA GLY A 182 13.91 7.04 -12.62
C GLY A 182 14.98 7.10 -11.51
N SER A 183 16.21 7.40 -11.89
CA SER A 183 17.37 7.36 -11.00
C SER A 183 17.67 8.66 -10.24
N SER A 184 16.97 9.77 -10.56
CA SER A 184 17.37 11.13 -10.13
C SER A 184 16.28 11.95 -9.45
N GLY A 185 15.25 11.31 -8.87
CA GLY A 185 14.23 11.99 -8.07
C GLY A 185 13.21 12.84 -8.84
N SER A 186 13.41 13.06 -10.14
CA SER A 186 12.43 13.67 -11.02
C SER A 186 11.70 12.59 -11.81
N LEU A 187 10.40 12.42 -11.54
CA LEU A 187 9.48 11.63 -12.36
C LEU A 187 9.31 12.34 -13.72
N ALA A 188 10.18 12.04 -14.67
CA ALA A 188 9.99 12.43 -16.07
C ALA A 188 9.18 11.34 -16.78
N PHE A 189 7.87 11.38 -16.62
CA PHE A 189 7.01 10.62 -17.53
C PHE A 189 6.98 11.33 -18.88
N ASN A 190 7.15 10.55 -19.95
CA ASN A 190 6.95 11.05 -21.30
C ASN A 190 5.45 11.27 -21.57
N ASP A 191 5.13 11.86 -22.72
CA ASP A 191 3.74 12.09 -23.17
C ASP A 191 2.93 10.79 -23.34
N ALA A 192 3.53 9.60 -23.15
CA ALA A 192 2.84 8.33 -23.24
C ALA A 192 2.04 7.98 -21.97
N VAL A 193 2.27 8.65 -20.82
CA VAL A 193 1.52 8.39 -19.59
C VAL A 193 0.32 9.33 -19.49
N LYS A 194 -0.88 8.76 -19.36
CA LYS A 194 -2.13 9.52 -19.31
C LYS A 194 -2.28 10.28 -18.00
N GLN A 195 -1.99 9.62 -16.89
CA GLN A 195 -2.12 10.15 -15.54
C GLN A 195 -1.08 9.50 -14.63
N TYR A 196 -0.52 10.26 -13.69
CA TYR A 196 0.39 9.72 -12.70
C TYR A 196 0.26 10.41 -11.34
N SER A 197 0.65 9.71 -10.27
CA SER A 197 0.78 10.31 -8.95
C SER A 197 2.20 10.88 -8.73
N PRO A 198 2.36 12.14 -8.28
CA PRO A 198 3.68 12.70 -8.03
C PRO A 198 4.32 12.14 -6.75
N VAL A 199 5.64 12.27 -6.65
CA VAL A 199 6.42 12.00 -5.43
C VAL A 199 7.35 13.20 -5.20
N PRO A 200 7.26 13.89 -4.05
CA PRO A 200 6.20 13.80 -3.04
C PRO A 200 4.83 14.34 -3.54
N GLY A 201 3.77 14.18 -2.74
CA GLY A 201 2.46 14.80 -3.00
C GLY A 201 1.38 13.88 -3.60
N GLY A 202 1.70 12.61 -3.88
CA GLY A 202 0.74 11.59 -4.33
C GLY A 202 0.09 10.83 -3.18
N VAL A 203 0.46 9.56 -3.03
CA VAL A 203 -0.21 8.64 -2.09
C VAL A 203 0.04 8.98 -0.62
N GLY A 204 1.24 9.45 -0.26
CA GLY A 204 1.64 9.71 1.13
C GLY A 204 0.66 10.59 1.94
N PRO A 205 0.32 11.81 1.47
CA PRO A 205 -0.68 12.65 2.15
C PRO A 205 -2.06 12.01 2.25
N LEU A 206 -2.46 11.21 1.25
CA LEU A 206 -3.74 10.52 1.27
C LEU A 206 -3.77 9.38 2.28
N SER A 207 -2.66 8.68 2.52
CA SER A 207 -2.57 7.69 3.60
C SER A 207 -2.91 8.33 4.95
N VAL A 208 -2.39 9.51 5.28
CA VAL A 208 -2.74 10.21 6.53
C VAL A 208 -4.25 10.51 6.59
N SER A 209 -4.84 10.96 5.48
CA SER A 209 -6.30 11.18 5.41
C SER A 209 -7.09 9.90 5.63
N GLN A 210 -6.66 8.77 5.07
CA GLN A 210 -7.33 7.48 5.24
C GLN A 210 -7.22 6.98 6.68
N LEU A 211 -6.10 7.19 7.37
CA LEU A 211 -5.99 6.89 8.80
C LEU A 211 -7.05 7.64 9.61
N TYR A 212 -7.22 8.95 9.40
CA TYR A 212 -8.27 9.71 10.10
C TYR A 212 -9.68 9.25 9.73
N LYS A 213 -9.93 8.89 8.46
CA LYS A 213 -11.21 8.29 8.07
C LYS A 213 -11.46 6.97 8.82
N ASN A 214 -10.42 6.18 9.04
CA ASN A 214 -10.50 4.93 9.80
C ASN A 214 -10.77 5.19 11.29
N VAL A 215 -10.13 6.21 11.90
CA VAL A 215 -10.43 6.64 13.28
C VAL A 215 -11.88 7.07 13.44
N VAL A 216 -12.47 7.78 12.47
CA VAL A 216 -13.88 8.19 12.52
C VAL A 216 -14.85 7.01 12.34
N ARG A 217 -14.39 5.91 11.73
CA ARG A 217 -15.19 4.69 11.55
C ARG A 217 -15.17 3.77 12.78
N ALA A 218 -14.08 3.81 13.54
CA ALA A 218 -13.91 3.13 14.81
C ALA A 218 -14.85 3.76 15.86
#